data_AF-A0A1G2BTZ4-F1
#
_entry.id   AF-A0A1G2BTZ4-F1
#
_cell.length_a   1.000
_cell.length_b   1.000
_cell.length_c   1.000
_cell.angle_alpha   90.00
_cell.angle_beta   90.00
_cell.angle_gamma   90.00
#
_symmetry.space_group_name_H-M   'P 1'
#
loop_
_entity.id
_entity.type
_entity.pdbx_description
1 polymer ?
#
loop_
_entity_poly.entity_id
_entity_poly.type
_entity_poly.pdbx_seq_one_letter_code
_entity_poly.pdbx_strand_id
1 'polypeptide(L)'
;MAAWSQYHRRYPVNKLIDLCRRTLFRVRDRGLTKPERDVLFEEYKQCLEAIKETNQVRRGNDKFFFGVHVALLTTYSSLVTSGLIKNPNGWTMLIALLGILMCFIWGSVTWWQVWRNRYEHYVARCIESQLPGRPLTAQDKLMNAEHPLMARHSAWLRYSLPWIFILPYLALPFLI
;
A
#
# COMPACT_ATOMS: atom_id res chain seq x y z
N MET A 1 9.48 11.92 8.61
CA MET A 1 8.78 12.80 7.63
C MET A 1 9.68 13.35 6.50
N ALA A 2 11.01 13.40 6.63
CA ALA A 2 11.91 13.90 5.57
C ALA A 2 12.08 12.95 4.35
N ALA A 3 12.02 11.62 4.55
CA ALA A 3 12.24 10.64 3.48
C ALA A 3 11.13 10.62 2.40
N TRP A 4 9.90 11.01 2.76
CA TRP A 4 8.74 11.03 1.85
C TRP A 4 8.74 12.21 0.87
N SER A 5 9.26 13.36 1.31
CA SER A 5 9.40 14.57 0.48
C SER A 5 10.62 14.50 -0.44
N GLN A 6 11.70 13.87 0.01
CA GLN A 6 12.93 13.77 -0.76
C GLN A 6 12.85 12.78 -1.94
N TYR A 7 12.08 11.69 -1.85
CA TYR A 7 12.06 10.71 -2.94
C TYR A 7 11.21 11.16 -4.15
N HIS A 8 10.21 12.02 -3.94
CA HIS A 8 9.49 12.70 -5.03
C HIS A 8 10.41 13.59 -5.89
N ARG A 9 11.61 13.95 -5.40
CA ARG A 9 12.63 14.64 -6.21
C ARG A 9 13.51 13.72 -7.05
N ARG A 10 13.61 12.42 -6.74
CA ARG A 10 14.54 11.51 -7.44
C ARG A 10 14.03 11.03 -8.80
N TYR A 11 12.71 10.94 -8.98
CA TYR A 11 12.09 10.67 -10.27
C TYR A 11 10.84 11.53 -10.43
N PRO A 12 10.89 12.66 -11.16
CA PRO A 12 9.68 13.40 -11.47
C PRO A 12 8.73 12.46 -12.22
N VAL A 13 7.42 12.53 -11.92
CA VAL A 13 6.38 11.68 -12.54
C VAL A 13 6.51 11.69 -14.08
N ASN A 14 6.93 12.81 -14.64
CA ASN A 14 7.22 12.98 -16.06
C ASN A 14 8.28 11.99 -16.58
N LYS A 15 9.35 11.73 -15.82
CA LYS A 15 10.41 10.76 -16.19
C LYS A 15 9.92 9.31 -16.17
N LEU A 16 8.99 8.99 -15.27
CA LEU A 16 8.33 7.68 -15.21
C LEU A 16 7.36 7.47 -16.38
N ILE A 17 6.59 8.51 -16.73
CA ILE A 17 5.72 8.51 -17.89
C ILE A 17 6.54 8.41 -19.18
N ASP A 18 7.66 9.13 -19.29
CA ASP A 18 8.57 9.04 -20.43
C ASP A 18 9.20 7.66 -20.55
N LEU A 19 9.63 7.06 -19.43
CA LEU A 19 10.15 5.69 -19.41
C LEU A 19 9.08 4.72 -19.91
N CYS A 20 7.88 4.81 -19.35
CA CYS A 20 6.75 4.01 -19.78
C CYS A 20 6.48 4.16 -21.28
N ARG A 21 6.44 5.41 -21.79
CA ARG A 21 6.21 5.67 -23.21
C ARG A 21 7.28 5.05 -24.09
N ARG A 22 8.56 5.16 -23.71
CA ARG A 22 9.67 4.57 -24.47
C ARG A 22 9.65 3.04 -24.43
N THR A 23 9.22 2.43 -23.33
CA THR A 23 9.19 0.98 -23.16
C THR A 23 7.98 0.34 -23.86
N LEU A 24 6.78 0.91 -23.68
CA LEU A 24 5.53 0.38 -24.23
C LEU A 24 5.25 0.83 -25.67
N PHE A 25 5.61 2.07 -26.04
CA PHE A 25 5.30 2.65 -27.35
C PHE A 25 6.53 2.89 -28.21
N ARG A 26 7.56 2.05 -28.06
CA ARG A 26 8.93 2.18 -28.62
C ARG A 26 9.03 2.54 -30.12
N VAL A 27 7.96 2.44 -30.91
CA VAL A 27 7.99 2.57 -32.39
C VAL A 27 6.86 3.44 -32.97
N ARG A 28 5.91 3.99 -32.20
CA ARG A 28 4.66 4.51 -32.78
C ARG A 28 4.57 6.04 -32.86
N ASP A 29 5.12 6.62 -33.93
CA ASP A 29 4.85 8.02 -34.35
C ASP A 29 3.60 8.16 -35.25
N ARG A 30 2.97 7.04 -35.61
CA ARG A 30 1.75 7.00 -36.43
C ARG A 30 0.54 6.75 -35.55
N GLY A 31 -0.58 7.43 -35.83
CA GLY A 31 -1.84 7.23 -35.12
C GLY A 31 -2.26 5.76 -35.12
N LEU A 32 -2.77 5.27 -33.99
CA LEU A 32 -3.20 3.86 -33.86
C LEU A 32 -4.34 3.56 -34.85
N THR A 33 -4.25 2.44 -35.57
CA THR A 33 -5.36 1.87 -36.32
C THR A 33 -6.40 1.25 -35.37
N LYS A 34 -7.59 0.93 -35.88
CA LYS A 34 -8.67 0.31 -35.08
C LYS A 34 -8.23 -0.99 -34.37
N PRO A 35 -7.67 -2.02 -35.05
CA PRO A 35 -7.30 -3.27 -34.37
C PRO A 35 -6.21 -3.07 -33.32
N GLU A 36 -5.30 -2.11 -33.53
CA GLU A 36 -4.24 -1.79 -32.58
C GLU A 36 -4.79 -1.09 -31.32
N ARG A 37 -5.86 -0.30 -31.45
CA ARG A 37 -6.58 0.26 -30.30
C ARG A 37 -7.32 -0.82 -29.51
N ASP A 38 -7.89 -1.81 -30.19
CA ASP A 38 -8.61 -2.91 -29.52
C ASP A 38 -7.65 -3.76 -28.68
N VAL A 39 -6.47 -4.08 -29.21
CA VAL A 39 -5.40 -4.76 -28.44
C VAL A 39 -4.96 -3.92 -27.24
N LEU A 40 -4.71 -2.62 -27.44
CA LEU A 40 -4.31 -1.73 -26.35
C LEU A 40 -5.38 -1.61 -25.26
N PHE A 41 -6.65 -1.67 -25.65
CA PHE A 41 -7.76 -1.65 -24.72
C PHE A 41 -7.84 -2.96 -23.90
N GLU A 42 -7.52 -4.11 -24.50
CA GLU A 42 -7.41 -5.36 -23.75
C GLU A 42 -6.22 -5.35 -22.77
N GLU A 43 -5.04 -4.86 -23.19
CA GLU A 43 -3.89 -4.68 -22.29
C GLU A 43 -4.22 -3.73 -21.13
N TYR A 44 -4.98 -2.67 -21.40
CA TYR A 44 -5.47 -1.76 -20.38
C TYR A 44 -6.39 -2.45 -19.36
N LYS A 45 -7.33 -3.28 -19.82
CA LYS A 45 -8.21 -4.07 -18.93
C LYS A 45 -7.40 -5.02 -18.05
N GLN A 46 -6.45 -5.75 -18.61
CA GLN A 46 -5.57 -6.63 -17.86
C GLN A 46 -4.78 -5.87 -16.79
N CYS A 47 -4.32 -4.65 -17.10
CA CYS A 47 -3.65 -3.80 -16.13
C CYS A 47 -4.57 -3.38 -14.97
N LEU A 48 -5.83 -3.02 -15.26
CA LEU A 48 -6.83 -2.71 -14.24
C LEU A 48 -7.16 -3.92 -13.35
N GLU A 49 -7.22 -5.12 -13.92
CA GLU A 49 -7.42 -6.36 -13.17
C GLU A 49 -6.25 -6.66 -12.24
N ALA A 50 -5.01 -6.53 -12.73
CA ALA A 50 -3.81 -6.68 -11.91
C ALA A 50 -3.79 -5.69 -10.72
N ILE A 51 -4.15 -4.43 -10.97
CA ILE A 51 -4.32 -3.42 -9.90
C ILE A 51 -5.37 -3.87 -8.88
N LYS A 52 -6.51 -4.40 -9.33
CA LYS A 52 -7.59 -4.86 -8.45
C LYS A 52 -7.12 -6.02 -7.58
N GLU A 53 -6.39 -6.97 -8.16
CA GLU A 53 -5.79 -8.11 -7.46
C GLU A 53 -4.77 -7.65 -6.41
N THR A 54 -3.84 -6.76 -6.77
CA THR A 54 -2.87 -6.16 -5.82
C THR A 54 -3.59 -5.52 -4.63
N ASN A 55 -4.70 -4.81 -4.88
CA ASN A 55 -5.51 -4.22 -3.81
C ASN A 55 -6.27 -5.26 -2.95
N GLN A 56 -6.64 -6.41 -3.52
CA GLN A 56 -7.22 -7.53 -2.76
C GLN A 56 -6.17 -8.20 -1.88
N VAL A 57 -4.98 -8.51 -2.43
CA VAL A 57 -3.86 -9.10 -1.69
C VAL A 57 -3.46 -8.20 -0.52
N ARG A 58 -3.36 -6.88 -0.74
CA ARG A 58 -3.09 -5.93 0.36
C ARG A 58 -4.13 -6.04 1.47
N ARG A 59 -5.42 -6.01 1.14
CA ARG A 59 -6.50 -6.14 2.14
C ARG A 59 -6.43 -7.48 2.87
N GLY A 60 -6.03 -8.55 2.19
CA GLY A 60 -5.77 -9.85 2.81
C GLY A 60 -4.64 -9.79 3.83
N ASN A 61 -3.51 -9.19 3.45
CA ASN A 61 -2.35 -9.04 4.33
C ASN A 61 -2.65 -8.16 5.55
N ASP A 62 -3.34 -7.02 5.36
CA ASP A 62 -3.72 -6.14 6.46
C ASP A 62 -4.63 -6.87 7.47
N LYS A 63 -5.60 -7.67 6.98
CA LYS A 63 -6.43 -8.51 7.84
C LYS A 63 -5.64 -9.58 8.57
N PHE A 64 -4.68 -10.22 7.89
CA PHE A 64 -3.82 -11.23 8.47
C PHE A 64 -2.98 -10.66 9.62
N PHE A 65 -2.23 -9.57 9.39
CA PHE A 65 -1.39 -8.95 10.42
C PHE A 65 -2.23 -8.42 11.58
N PHE A 66 -3.36 -7.77 11.29
CA PHE A 66 -4.29 -7.35 12.34
C PHE A 66 -4.77 -8.54 13.18
N GLY A 67 -5.17 -9.64 12.54
CA GLY A 67 -5.58 -10.86 13.22
C GLY A 67 -4.48 -11.47 14.10
N VAL A 68 -3.23 -11.48 13.62
CA VAL A 68 -2.06 -11.94 14.40
C VAL A 68 -1.86 -11.05 15.64
N HIS A 69 -1.92 -9.73 15.49
CA HIS A 69 -1.76 -8.81 16.62
C HIS A 69 -2.88 -8.97 17.65
N VAL A 70 -4.13 -9.09 17.21
CA VAL A 70 -5.28 -9.33 18.09
C VAL A 70 -5.13 -10.66 18.82
N ALA A 71 -4.76 -11.73 18.13
CA ALA A 71 -4.53 -13.03 18.75
C ALA A 71 -3.43 -12.96 19.81
N LEU A 72 -2.29 -12.34 19.48
CA LEU A 72 -1.15 -12.22 20.38
C LEU A 72 -1.47 -11.40 21.64
N LEU A 73 -2.20 -10.29 21.50
CA LEU A 73 -2.67 -9.49 22.64
C LEU A 73 -3.73 -10.23 23.47
N THR A 74 -4.65 -10.95 22.84
CA THR A 74 -5.69 -11.74 23.52
C THR A 74 -5.07 -12.89 24.32
N THR A 75 -4.12 -13.63 23.73
CA THR A 75 -3.40 -14.70 24.40
C THR A 75 -2.59 -14.14 25.58
N TYR A 76 -1.89 -13.02 25.40
CA TYR A 76 -1.17 -12.37 26.50
C TYR A 76 -2.12 -11.97 27.63
N SER A 77 -3.24 -11.30 27.31
CA SER A 77 -4.25 -10.92 28.30
C SER A 77 -4.77 -12.12 29.08
N SER A 78 -5.05 -13.23 28.39
CA SER A 78 -5.50 -14.49 29.02
C SER A 78 -4.45 -15.06 30.00
N LEU A 79 -3.17 -15.05 29.61
CA LEU A 79 -2.06 -15.52 30.45
C LEU A 79 -1.85 -14.64 31.69
N VAL A 80 -2.07 -13.33 31.59
CA VAL A 80 -2.03 -12.42 32.74
C VAL A 80 -3.22 -12.69 33.67
N THR A 81 -4.44 -12.79 33.14
CA THR A 81 -5.66 -13.02 33.94
C THR A 81 -5.69 -14.38 34.66
N SER A 82 -5.05 -15.40 34.07
CA SER A 82 -4.92 -16.73 34.70
C SER A 82 -3.83 -16.78 35.78
N GLY A 83 -3.09 -15.69 35.99
CA GLY A 83 -2.03 -15.61 36.99
C GLY A 83 -0.76 -16.38 36.64
N LEU A 84 -0.62 -16.84 35.38
CA LEU A 84 0.60 -17.45 34.85
C LEU A 84 1.71 -16.40 34.65
N ILE A 85 1.33 -15.14 34.38
CA ILE A 85 2.24 -13.99 34.30
C ILE A 85 1.79 -12.97 35.36
N LYS A 86 2.55 -12.88 36.46
CA LYS A 86 2.25 -11.96 37.59
C LYS A 86 3.19 -10.77 37.72
N ASN A 87 4.37 -10.83 37.10
CA ASN A 87 5.37 -9.76 37.06
C ASN A 87 5.93 -9.66 35.64
N PRO A 88 6.48 -8.50 35.24
CA PRO A 88 7.23 -8.40 33.99
C PRO A 88 8.38 -9.41 34.02
N ASN A 89 8.18 -10.51 33.28
CA ASN A 89 9.10 -11.62 33.18
C ASN A 89 9.71 -11.65 31.76
N GLY A 90 10.71 -12.51 31.55
CA GLY A 90 11.31 -12.69 30.22
C GLY A 90 10.29 -12.99 29.12
N TRP A 91 9.18 -13.65 29.45
CA TRP A 91 8.08 -13.93 28.51
C TRP A 91 7.35 -12.67 28.05
N THR A 92 7.08 -11.72 28.96
CA THR A 92 6.45 -10.43 28.61
C THR A 92 7.34 -9.65 27.64
N MET A 93 8.65 -9.63 27.92
CA MET A 93 9.62 -8.95 27.07
C MET A 93 9.76 -9.62 25.70
N LEU A 94 9.73 -10.97 25.65
CA LEU A 94 9.74 -11.73 24.40
C LEU A 94 8.50 -11.45 23.55
N ILE A 95 7.31 -11.46 24.15
CA ILE A 95 6.04 -11.18 23.46
C ILE A 95 6.01 -9.74 22.93
N ALA A 96 6.47 -8.77 23.72
CA ALA A 96 6.59 -7.38 23.28
C ALA A 96 7.55 -7.24 22.09
N LEU A 97 8.72 -7.88 22.15
CA LEU A 97 9.71 -7.85 21.07
C LEU A 97 9.18 -8.52 19.80
N LEU A 98 8.49 -9.65 19.92
CA LEU A 98 7.86 -10.34 18.80
C LEU A 98 6.75 -9.48 18.17
N GLY A 99 5.91 -8.84 18.99
CA GLY A 99 4.87 -7.91 18.53
C GLY A 99 5.45 -6.73 17.76
N ILE A 100 6.52 -6.12 18.27
CA ILE A 100 7.24 -5.02 17.59
C ILE A 100 7.85 -5.50 16.27
N LEU A 101 8.50 -6.66 16.26
CA LEU A 101 9.06 -7.26 15.05
C LEU A 101 7.98 -7.49 13.97
N MET A 102 6.81 -8.00 14.37
CA MET A 102 5.67 -8.15 13.47
C MET A 102 5.18 -6.81 12.90
N CYS A 103 5.21 -5.73 13.69
CA CYS A 103 4.89 -4.39 13.19
C CYS A 103 5.87 -3.94 12.09
N PHE A 104 7.17 -4.22 12.26
CA PHE A 104 8.18 -3.90 11.24
C PHE A 104 8.00 -4.73 9.96
N ILE A 105 7.67 -6.01 10.09
CA ILE A 105 7.38 -6.88 8.94
C ILE A 105 6.14 -6.37 8.20
N TRP A 106 5.05 -6.09 8.93
CA TRP A 106 3.83 -5.53 8.36
C TRP A 106 4.11 -4.19 7.65
N GLY A 107 4.82 -3.27 8.31
CA GLY A 107 5.22 -1.99 7.73
C GLY A 107 6.02 -2.14 6.44
N SER A 108 6.93 -3.11 6.37
CA SER A 108 7.75 -3.38 5.19
C SER A 108 6.92 -3.96 4.03
N VAL A 109 5.99 -4.89 4.34
CA VAL A 109 5.07 -5.47 3.35
C VAL A 109 4.12 -4.41 2.80
N THR A 110 3.49 -3.62 3.68
CA THR A 110 2.60 -2.52 3.29
C THR A 110 3.36 -1.49 2.45
N TRP A 111 4.59 -1.16 2.83
CA TRP A 111 5.44 -0.26 2.06
C TRP A 111 5.64 -0.75 0.62
N TRP A 112 6.11 -1.99 0.47
CA TRP A 112 6.35 -2.59 -0.83
C TRP A 112 5.08 -2.64 -1.70
N GLN A 113 3.95 -3.02 -1.11
CA GLN A 113 2.68 -3.12 -1.82
C GLN A 113 2.16 -1.77 -2.31
N VAL A 114 2.29 -0.70 -1.51
CA VAL A 114 1.87 0.62 -1.97
C VAL A 114 2.76 1.13 -3.09
N TRP A 115 4.08 0.87 -3.02
CA TRP A 115 5.00 1.20 -4.11
C TRP A 115 4.63 0.47 -5.40
N ARG A 116 4.39 -0.85 -5.33
CA ARG A 116 3.96 -1.65 -6.47
C ARG A 116 2.65 -1.12 -7.07
N ASN A 117 1.62 -0.94 -6.26
CA ASN A 117 0.32 -0.41 -6.72
C ASN A 117 0.46 0.98 -7.38
N ARG A 118 1.40 1.81 -6.89
CA ARG A 118 1.68 3.11 -7.48
C ARG A 118 2.25 2.99 -8.90
N TYR A 119 3.21 2.09 -9.11
CA TYR A 119 3.78 1.85 -10.44
C TYR A 119 2.77 1.23 -11.40
N GLU A 120 1.95 0.28 -10.93
CA GLU A 120 0.87 -0.30 -11.72
C GLU A 120 -0.12 0.79 -12.19
N HIS A 121 -0.51 1.73 -11.31
CA HIS A 121 -1.31 2.89 -11.71
C HIS A 121 -0.62 3.82 -12.72
N TYR A 122 0.70 4.03 -12.63
CA TYR A 122 1.41 4.83 -13.62
C TYR A 122 1.39 4.17 -15.01
N VAL A 123 1.58 2.84 -15.06
CA VAL A 123 1.49 2.08 -16.31
C VAL A 123 0.06 2.17 -16.87
N ALA A 124 -0.97 1.96 -16.04
CA ALA A 124 -2.36 2.07 -16.48
C ALA A 124 -2.67 3.46 -17.07
N ARG A 125 -2.24 4.56 -16.42
CA ARG A 125 -2.43 5.93 -16.92
C ARG A 125 -1.65 6.20 -18.21
N CYS A 126 -0.48 5.59 -18.35
CA CYS A 126 0.34 5.70 -19.54
C CYS A 126 -0.35 5.02 -20.74
N ILE A 127 -0.93 3.83 -20.55
CA ILE A 127 -1.76 3.15 -21.56
C ILE A 127 -3.02 3.98 -21.86
N GLU A 128 -3.72 4.43 -20.82
CA GLU A 128 -4.92 5.27 -20.92
C GLU A 128 -4.68 6.56 -21.75
N SER A 129 -3.47 7.13 -21.68
CA SER A 129 -3.15 8.35 -22.43
C SER A 129 -3.32 8.24 -23.95
N GLN A 130 -3.23 7.02 -24.47
CA GLN A 130 -3.38 6.66 -25.89
C GLN A 130 -4.81 6.24 -26.27
N LEU A 131 -5.67 5.98 -25.29
CA LEU A 131 -7.06 5.64 -25.51
C LEU A 131 -7.91 6.91 -25.73
N PRO A 132 -9.02 6.80 -26.48
CA PRO A 132 -9.91 7.95 -26.70
C PRO A 132 -10.59 8.43 -25.41
N GLY A 133 -10.88 7.51 -24.49
CA GLY A 133 -11.42 7.81 -23.16
C GLY A 133 -10.33 7.76 -22.09
N ARG A 134 -10.49 8.56 -21.03
CA ARG A 134 -9.56 8.62 -19.89
C ARG A 134 -10.27 8.48 -18.53
N PRO A 135 -10.93 7.35 -18.25
CA PRO A 135 -11.73 7.15 -17.04
C PRO A 135 -10.96 7.30 -15.72
N LEU A 136 -9.75 6.74 -15.57
CA LEU A 136 -8.93 6.89 -14.35
C LEU A 136 -8.56 8.36 -14.12
N THR A 137 -8.12 9.05 -15.18
CA THR A 137 -7.80 10.48 -15.10
C THR A 137 -9.03 11.30 -14.71
N ALA A 138 -10.21 10.96 -15.25
CA ALA A 138 -11.47 11.63 -14.90
C ALA A 138 -11.86 11.36 -13.44
N GLN A 139 -11.77 10.11 -12.99
CA GLN A 139 -12.05 9.71 -11.60
C GLN A 139 -11.16 10.47 -10.61
N ASP A 140 -9.86 10.55 -10.88
CA ASP A 140 -8.93 11.28 -10.01
C ASP A 140 -9.26 12.78 -9.95
N LYS A 141 -9.63 13.39 -11.08
CA LYS A 141 -10.04 14.80 -11.13
C LYS A 141 -11.31 15.05 -10.33
N LEU A 142 -12.32 14.19 -10.49
CA LEU A 142 -13.59 14.28 -9.75
C LEU A 142 -13.37 14.09 -8.25
N MET A 143 -12.62 13.05 -7.85
CA MET A 143 -12.32 12.76 -6.45
C MET A 143 -11.53 13.91 -5.77
N ASN A 144 -10.57 14.52 -6.48
CA ASN A 144 -9.84 15.66 -5.95
C ASN A 144 -10.66 16.95 -5.91
N ALA A 145 -11.62 17.13 -6.82
CA ALA A 145 -12.51 18.28 -6.82
C ALA A 145 -13.51 18.22 -5.66
N GLU A 146 -14.06 17.04 -5.37
CA GLU A 146 -15.05 16.85 -4.30
C GLU A 146 -14.39 16.72 -2.92
N HIS A 147 -13.26 16.01 -2.84
CA HIS A 147 -12.62 15.66 -1.56
C HIS A 147 -11.08 15.78 -1.60
N PRO A 148 -10.53 17.00 -1.72
CA PRO A 148 -9.08 17.22 -1.82
C PRO A 148 -8.31 16.71 -0.58
N LEU A 149 -8.94 16.72 0.59
CA LEU A 149 -8.35 16.26 1.85
C LEU A 149 -8.28 14.73 1.95
N MET A 150 -9.28 13.99 1.45
CA MET A 150 -9.31 12.52 1.56
C MET A 150 -8.17 11.84 0.80
N ALA A 151 -7.80 12.37 -0.37
CA ALA A 151 -6.68 11.84 -1.15
C ALA A 151 -5.37 11.85 -0.35
N ARG A 152 -5.14 12.91 0.45
CA ARG A 152 -3.92 13.07 1.26
C ARG A 152 -3.97 12.28 2.57
N HIS A 153 -5.10 12.31 3.28
CA HIS A 153 -5.24 11.64 4.58
C HIS A 153 -5.33 10.12 4.46
N SER A 154 -5.99 9.60 3.41
CA SER A 154 -6.10 8.16 3.21
C SER A 154 -4.74 7.49 2.93
N ALA A 155 -3.81 8.20 2.29
CA ALA A 155 -2.45 7.70 2.10
C ALA A 155 -1.72 7.58 3.44
N TRP A 156 -1.81 8.61 4.30
CA TRP A 156 -1.15 8.62 5.60
C TRP A 156 -1.66 7.51 6.51
N LEU A 157 -2.98 7.34 6.64
CA LEU A 157 -3.57 6.30 7.49
C LEU A 157 -3.08 4.89 7.11
N ARG A 158 -2.97 4.62 5.79
CA ARG A 158 -2.50 3.34 5.26
C ARG A 158 -1.07 3.00 5.65
N TYR A 159 -0.21 4.01 5.85
CA TYR A 159 1.16 3.78 6.30
C TYR A 159 1.31 3.77 7.82
N SER A 160 0.42 4.45 8.55
CA SER A 160 0.51 4.59 10.00
C SER A 160 0.05 3.35 10.77
N LEU A 161 -0.85 2.55 10.19
CA LEU A 161 -1.49 1.39 10.84
C LEU A 161 -0.50 0.44 11.55
N PRO A 162 0.57 -0.07 10.90
CA PRO A 162 1.53 -0.96 11.55
C PRO A 162 2.24 -0.32 12.74
N TRP A 163 2.51 0.98 12.68
CA TRP A 163 3.24 1.71 13.71
C TRP A 163 2.38 2.00 14.94
N ILE A 164 1.07 2.15 14.77
CA ILE A 164 0.14 2.33 15.89
C ILE A 164 0.16 1.10 16.80
N PHE A 165 0.35 -0.10 16.25
CA PHE A 165 0.45 -1.34 17.01
C PHE A 165 1.72 -1.46 17.86
N ILE A 166 2.74 -0.63 17.67
CA ILE A 166 3.92 -0.62 18.54
C ILE A 166 3.55 -0.13 19.95
N LEU A 167 2.61 0.83 20.06
CA LEU A 167 2.22 1.43 21.34
C LEU A 167 1.75 0.40 22.38
N PRO A 168 0.81 -0.51 22.09
CA PRO A 168 0.41 -1.51 23.07
C PRO A 168 1.57 -2.44 23.48
N TYR A 169 2.47 -2.80 22.56
CA TYR A 169 3.63 -3.65 22.89
C TYR A 169 4.67 -2.95 23.76
N LEU A 170 4.88 -1.64 23.56
CA LEU A 170 5.71 -0.84 24.45
C LEU A 170 5.09 -0.65 25.83
N ALA A 171 3.76 -0.68 25.94
CA ALA A 171 3.04 -0.55 27.20
C ALA A 171 3.04 -1.85 28.03
N LEU A 172 3.19 -3.03 27.41
CA LEU A 172 3.13 -4.33 28.09
C LEU A 172 4.05 -4.45 29.33
N PRO A 173 5.33 -4.01 29.30
CA PRO A 173 6.20 -4.12 30.46
C PRO A 173 5.80 -3.23 31.64
N PHE A 174 4.93 -2.22 31.41
CA PHE A 174 4.48 -1.27 32.42
C PHE A 174 3.07 -1.57 32.95
N LEU A 175 2.37 -2.55 32.36
CA LEU A 175 0.97 -2.87 32.66
C LEU A 175 0.79 -3.97 33.72
N ILE A 176 1.86 -4.41 34.38
CA ILE A 176 1.87 -5.43 35.44
C ILE A 176 2.48 -4.85 36.70
#